data_AF-A0A9C8ZN16-F1
#
_entry.id   AF-A0A9C8ZN16-F1
#
_cell.length_a   1.000
_cell.length_b   1.000
_cell.length_c   1.000
_cell.angle_alpha   90.00
_cell.angle_beta   90.00
_cell.angle_gamma   90.00
#
_symmetry.space_group_name_H-M   'P 1'
#
loop_
_entity.id
_entity.type
_entity.pdbx_description
1 polymer ?
#
loop_
_entity_poly.entity_id
_entity_poly.type
_entity_poly.pdbx_seq_one_letter_code
_entity_poly.pdbx_strand_id
1 'polypeptide(L)'
;MNDQIVYVDVFDEEVVLDSTVRRIILAKHPEVADFIDRVGEVLRQPDEVRRSVKDERVALYYRYEDDVLGGKWVTVVVKSVDRKFISTIYATDRIKSGERIWPK
;
A
#
# COMPACT_ATOMS: atom_id res chain seq x y z
N MET A 1 -16.45 16.17 -9.05
CA MET A 1 -15.12 16.49 -8.49
C MET A 1 -14.40 15.16 -8.33
N ASN A 2 -13.21 15.00 -8.92
CA ASN A 2 -12.41 13.80 -8.74
C ASN A 2 -11.79 13.87 -7.34
N ASP A 3 -12.47 13.28 -6.36
CA ASP A 3 -11.98 13.23 -5.00
C ASP A 3 -10.84 12.20 -4.95
N GLN A 4 -9.62 12.67 -4.71
CA GLN A 4 -8.39 11.90 -4.65
C GLN A 4 -7.69 12.22 -3.34
N ILE A 5 -7.24 11.18 -2.64
CA ILE A 5 -6.40 11.34 -1.45
C ILE A 5 -4.95 11.24 -1.91
N VAL A 6 -4.13 12.21 -1.52
CA VAL A 6 -2.70 12.23 -1.81
C VAL A 6 -1.95 11.87 -0.53
N TYR A 7 -1.12 10.84 -0.63
CA TYR A 7 -0.15 10.46 0.38
C TYR A 7 1.26 10.78 -0.12
N VAL A 8 2.24 10.68 0.77
CA VAL A 8 3.65 10.74 0.40
C VAL A 8 4.34 9.53 1.01
N ASP A 9 5.13 8.85 0.19
CA ASP A 9 5.83 7.63 0.60
C ASP A 9 7.19 7.89 1.28
N VAL A 10 7.87 6.82 1.68
CA VAL A 10 9.19 6.84 2.32
C VAL A 10 10.31 7.40 1.42
N PHE A 11 10.04 7.55 0.12
CA PHE A 11 10.97 8.14 -0.85
C PHE A 11 10.63 9.61 -1.14
N ASP A 12 9.73 10.21 -0.36
CA ASP A 12 9.19 11.56 -0.54
C ASP A 12 8.49 11.78 -1.88
N GLU A 13 7.90 10.72 -2.45
CA GLU A 13 7.14 10.77 -3.69
C GLU A 13 5.63 10.74 -3.41
N GLU A 14 4.86 11.54 -4.16
CA GLU A 14 3.39 11.57 -4.04
C GLU A 14 2.77 10.26 -4.55
N VAL A 15 1.83 9.71 -3.77
CA VAL A 15 1.07 8.50 -4.11
C VAL A 15 -0.41 8.79 -4.01
N VAL A 16 -1.14 8.55 -5.10
CA VAL A 16 -2.56 8.91 -5.19
C VAL A 16 -3.47 7.70 -4.93
N LEU A 17 -4.50 7.87 -4.11
CA LEU A 17 -5.63 6.97 -3.99
C LEU A 17 -6.89 7.62 -4.58
N ASP A 18 -7.34 7.10 -5.71
CA ASP A 18 -8.60 7.53 -6.32
C ASP A 18 -9.82 6.98 -5.57
N SER A 19 -10.86 7.79 -5.38
CA SER A 19 -12.09 7.38 -4.71
C SER A 19 -12.79 6.18 -5.35
N THR A 20 -12.72 6.03 -6.68
CA THR A 20 -13.25 4.85 -7.39
C THR A 20 -12.44 3.61 -7.05
N VAL A 21 -11.10 3.74 -7.05
CA VAL A 21 -10.21 2.64 -6.67
C VAL A 21 -10.42 2.26 -5.20
N ARG A 22 -10.55 3.23 -4.29
CA ARG A 22 -10.88 2.98 -2.88
C ARG A 22 -12.16 2.17 -2.72
N ARG A 23 -13.23 2.51 -3.45
CA ARG A 23 -14.48 1.73 -3.43
C ARG A 23 -14.29 0.30 -3.92
N ILE A 24 -13.51 0.10 -4.98
CA ILE A 24 -13.22 -1.24 -5.51
C ILE A 24 -12.41 -2.06 -4.50
N ILE A 25 -11.43 -1.44 -3.83
CA ILE A 25 -10.63 -2.08 -2.78
C ILE A 25 -11.55 -2.53 -1.64
N LEU A 26 -12.39 -1.64 -1.10
CA LEU A 26 -13.30 -1.96 0.01
C LEU A 26 -14.33 -3.03 -0.37
N ALA A 27 -14.72 -3.13 -1.65
CA ALA A 27 -15.60 -4.20 -2.12
C ALA A 27 -14.89 -5.55 -2.22
N LYS A 28 -13.59 -5.58 -2.55
CA LYS A 28 -12.79 -6.81 -2.70
C LYS A 28 -12.14 -7.28 -1.40
N HIS A 29 -11.82 -6.33 -0.54
CA HIS A 29 -11.15 -6.50 0.74
C HIS A 29 -11.92 -5.70 1.81
N PRO A 30 -13.11 -6.18 2.24
CA PRO A 30 -13.93 -5.48 3.22
C PRO A 30 -13.19 -5.16 4.52
N GLU A 31 -12.25 -6.02 4.91
CA GLU A 31 -11.39 -5.84 6.09
C GLU A 31 -10.56 -4.56 6.06
N VAL A 32 -10.28 -4.02 4.86
CA VAL A 32 -9.53 -2.77 4.70
C VAL A 32 -10.27 -1.58 5.33
N ALA A 33 -11.59 -1.65 5.48
CA ALA A 33 -12.36 -0.61 6.15
C ALA A 33 -11.84 -0.33 7.58
N ASP A 34 -11.33 -1.37 8.27
CA ASP A 34 -10.89 -1.27 9.66
C ASP A 34 -9.51 -0.61 9.82
N PHE A 35 -8.73 -0.53 8.74
CA PHE A 35 -7.35 -0.02 8.77
C PHE A 35 -7.01 0.92 7.61
N ILE A 36 -8.01 1.44 6.88
CA ILE A 36 -7.79 2.33 5.73
C ILE A 36 -7.01 3.60 6.12
N ASP A 37 -7.16 4.06 7.37
CA ASP A 37 -6.49 5.25 7.87
C ASP A 37 -4.98 5.02 8.11
N ARG A 38 -4.52 3.75 8.15
CA ARG A 38 -3.10 3.37 8.26
C ARG A 38 -2.32 3.56 6.96
N VAL A 39 -2.99 3.75 5.82
CA VAL A 39 -2.34 3.82 4.49
C VAL A 39 -1.22 4.87 4.45
N GLY A 40 -1.44 6.04 5.06
CA GLY A 40 -0.41 7.08 5.11
C GLY A 40 0.83 6.67 5.91
N GLU A 41 0.64 6.01 7.05
CA GLU A 41 1.73 5.50 7.90
C GLU A 41 2.50 4.38 7.20
N VAL A 42 1.79 3.45 6.54
CA VAL A 42 2.40 2.35 5.76
C VAL A 42 3.25 2.89 4.61
N LEU A 43 2.81 3.95 3.94
CA LEU A 43 3.57 4.56 2.85
C LEU A 43 4.78 5.36 3.36
N ARG A 44 4.61 6.16 4.41
CA ARG A 44 5.64 7.09 4.92
C ARG A 44 6.68 6.41 5.81
N GLN A 45 6.29 5.37 6.54
CA GLN A 45 7.14 4.63 7.47
C GLN A 45 6.92 3.11 7.34
N PRO A 46 7.18 2.52 6.16
CA PRO A 46 7.13 1.07 5.99
C PRO A 46 8.27 0.40 6.75
N ASP A 47 8.02 -0.80 7.24
CA ASP A 47 9.09 -1.70 7.70
C ASP A 47 9.87 -2.25 6.51
N GLU A 48 9.19 -2.51 5.39
CA GLU A 48 9.80 -3.05 4.19
C GLU A 48 9.08 -2.59 2.93
N VAL A 49 9.84 -2.25 1.89
CA VAL A 49 9.30 -2.04 0.54
C VAL A 49 9.93 -3.04 -0.40
N ARG A 50 9.11 -3.76 -1.16
CA ARG A 50 9.57 -4.70 -2.19
C ARG A 50 9.12 -4.31 -3.58
N ARG A 51 10.03 -4.44 -4.55
CA ARG A 51 9.70 -4.42 -5.97
C ARG A 51 9.13 -5.77 -6.38
N SER A 52 7.99 -5.75 -7.07
CA SER A 52 7.31 -6.95 -7.56
C SER A 52 8.18 -7.69 -8.58
N VAL A 53 8.24 -9.02 -8.45
CA VAL A 53 8.91 -9.91 -9.42
C VAL A 53 8.21 -9.91 -10.79
N LYS A 54 6.90 -9.62 -10.83
CA LYS A 54 6.08 -9.74 -12.04
C LYS A 54 5.93 -8.44 -12.82
N ASP A 55 6.09 -7.29 -12.18
CA ASP A 55 5.91 -5.97 -12.79
C ASP A 55 6.82 -4.99 -12.06
N GLU A 56 7.93 -4.58 -12.67
CA GLU A 56 8.93 -3.70 -12.06
C GLU A 56 8.38 -2.32 -11.69
N ARG A 57 7.23 -1.96 -12.27
CA ARG A 57 6.47 -0.74 -11.96
C ARG A 57 5.68 -0.85 -10.65
N VAL A 58 5.63 -2.02 -10.03
CA VAL A 58 4.83 -2.27 -8.83
C VAL A 58 5.74 -2.40 -7.62
N ALA A 59 5.51 -1.53 -6.63
CA ALA A 59 6.11 -1.59 -5.31
C ALA A 59 5.06 -1.99 -4.27
N LEU A 60 5.45 -2.84 -3.33
CA LEU A 60 4.63 -3.31 -2.22
C LEU A 60 5.23 -2.77 -0.93
N TYR A 61 4.47 -1.92 -0.25
CA TYR A 61 4.83 -1.32 1.03
C TYR A 61 4.22 -2.19 2.13
N TYR A 62 5.05 -2.62 3.06
CA TYR A 62 4.67 -3.48 4.17
C TYR A 62 4.95 -2.76 5.48
N ARG A 63 3.95 -2.78 6.36
CA ARG A 63 4.11 -2.39 7.76
C ARG A 63 3.37 -3.39 8.63
N TYR A 64 4.02 -3.89 9.67
CA TYR A 64 3.40 -4.79 10.63
C TYR A 64 2.60 -3.95 11.62
N GLU A 65 1.33 -4.29 11.76
CA GLU A 65 0.41 -3.65 12.70
C GLU A 65 -0.12 -4.74 13.64
N ASP A 66 0.21 -4.62 14.93
CA ASP A 66 -0.16 -5.58 15.97
C ASP A 66 -1.67 -5.56 16.28
N ASP A 67 -2.30 -4.39 16.13
CA ASP A 67 -3.72 -4.14 16.31
C ASP A 67 -4.59 -4.54 15.10
N VAL A 68 -3.99 -4.71 13.91
CA VAL A 68 -4.73 -5.08 12.69
C VAL A 68 -4.92 -6.60 12.64
N LEU A 69 -6.18 -7.05 12.78
CA LEU A 69 -6.61 -8.44 12.58
C LEU A 69 -5.78 -9.47 13.37
N GLY A 70 -5.37 -9.11 14.59
CA GLY A 70 -4.55 -9.96 15.46
C GLY A 70 -3.08 -10.05 15.04
N GLY A 71 -2.53 -8.96 14.49
CA GLY A 71 -1.11 -8.85 14.13
C GLY A 71 -0.84 -9.26 12.68
N LYS A 72 -1.08 -8.34 11.75
CA LYS A 72 -0.89 -8.58 10.30
C LYS A 72 0.00 -7.53 9.66
N TRP A 73 0.53 -7.88 8.50
CA TRP A 73 1.14 -6.91 7.60
C TRP A 73 0.05 -6.18 6.85
N VAL A 74 -0.08 -4.88 7.07
CA VAL A 74 -0.82 -4.00 6.16
C VAL A 74 0.04 -3.78 4.93
N THR A 75 -0.52 -4.11 3.76
CA THR A 75 0.17 -3.99 2.48
C THR A 75 -0.50 -2.96 1.61
N VAL A 76 0.25 -1.94 1.18
CA VAL A 76 -0.18 -0.96 0.17
C VAL A 76 0.57 -1.23 -1.13
N VAL A 77 -0.16 -1.53 -2.20
CA VAL A 77 0.43 -1.84 -3.51
C VAL A 77 0.36 -0.63 -4.41
N VAL A 78 1.52 -0.05 -4.71
CA VAL A 78 1.67 1.14 -5.54
C VAL A 78 2.14 0.76 -6.92
N LYS A 79 1.52 1.32 -7.96
CA LYS A 79 1.95 1.18 -9.35
C LYS A 79 2.42 2.52 -9.89
N SER A 80 3.59 2.53 -10.53
CA SER A 80 4.19 3.68 -11.21
C SER A 80 4.04 3.55 -12.73
N VAL A 81 3.22 4.40 -13.34
CA VAL A 81 3.15 4.53 -14.81
C VAL A 81 3.57 5.93 -15.20
N ASP A 82 2.63 6.88 -15.25
CA ASP A 82 2.92 8.31 -15.40
C ASP A 82 2.96 9.02 -14.03
N ARG A 83 2.27 8.44 -13.05
CA ARG A 83 2.24 8.84 -11.64
C ARG A 83 2.16 7.60 -10.76
N LYS A 84 2.48 7.73 -9.47
CA LYS A 84 2.27 6.67 -8.48
C LYS A 84 0.83 6.67 -8.01
N PHE A 85 0.19 5.51 -8.05
CA PHE A 85 -1.15 5.33 -7.52
C PHE A 85 -1.29 3.99 -6.80
N ILE A 86 -2.17 3.97 -5.79
CA ILE A 86 -2.53 2.75 -5.07
C ILE A 86 -3.43 1.90 -5.97
N SER A 87 -3.02 0.65 -6.22
CA SER A 87 -3.79 -0.32 -7.01
C SER A 87 -4.62 -1.27 -6.16
N THR A 88 -4.12 -1.63 -4.96
CA THR A 88 -4.86 -2.39 -3.95
C THR A 88 -4.25 -2.22 -2.56
N ILE A 89 -5.04 -2.52 -1.54
CA ILE A 89 -4.65 -2.58 -0.12
C ILE A 89 -5.20 -3.89 0.44
N TYR A 90 -4.44 -4.57 1.28
CA TYR A 90 -4.89 -5.80 1.96
C TYR A 90 -4.00 -6.10 3.18
N ALA A 91 -4.51 -6.95 4.08
CA ALA A 91 -3.73 -7.53 5.16
C ALA A 91 -3.17 -8.91 4.76
N THR A 92 -1.98 -9.26 5.23
CA THR A 92 -1.36 -10.57 4.95
C THR A 92 -0.55 -11.07 6.14
N ASP A 93 -0.42 -12.39 6.26
CA ASP A 93 0.47 -13.04 7.23
C ASP A 93 1.95 -13.00 6.81
N ARG A 94 2.22 -12.77 5.52
CA ARG A 94 3.56 -12.91 4.95
C ARG A 94 3.87 -11.85 3.91
N ILE A 95 5.11 -11.37 3.93
CA ILE A 95 5.70 -10.52 2.90
C ILE A 95 5.94 -11.35 1.63
N LYS A 96 5.51 -10.86 0.46
CA LYS A 96 5.68 -11.56 -0.82
C LYS A 96 7.13 -11.53 -1.29
N SER A 97 7.55 -12.52 -2.08
CA SER A 97 8.86 -12.49 -2.73
C SER A 97 9.00 -11.29 -3.67
N GLY A 98 10.24 -10.81 -3.82
CA GLY A 98 10.56 -9.58 -4.54
C GLY A 98 11.90 -9.04 -4.08
N GLU A 99 12.45 -8.11 -4.84
CA GLU A 99 13.65 -7.38 -4.41
C GLU A 99 13.26 -6.40 -3.31
N ARG A 100 13.93 -6.48 -2.17
CA ARG A 100 13.82 -5.48 -1.11
C ARG A 100 14.50 -4.20 -1.58
N ILE A 101 13.74 -3.12 -1.70
CA ILE A 101 14.24 -1.79 -2.08
C ILE A 101 14.29 -0.81 -0.89
N TRP A 102 13.67 -1.17 0.22
CA TRP A 102 13.76 -0.47 1.51
C TRP A 102 13.60 -1.46 2.68
N PRO A 103 14.36 -1.32 3.79
CA PRO A 103 15.47 -0.40 3.97
C PRO A 103 16.68 -0.79 3.09
N LYS A 104 17.54 0.19 2.77
CA LYS A 104 18.82 -0.06 2.08
C LYS A 104 19.86 -0.67 3.02
#